data_AF-X1J2M5-F1
#
_entry.id   AF-X1J2M5-F1
#
_cell.length_a   1.000
_cell.length_b   1.000
_cell.length_c   1.000
_cell.angle_alpha   90.00
_cell.angle_beta   90.00
_cell.angle_gamma   90.00
#
_symmetry.space_group_name_H-M   'P 1'
#
loop_
_entity.id
_entity.type
_entity.pdbx_description
1 polymer ?
#
loop_
_entity_poly.entity_id
_entity_poly.type
_entity_poly.pdbx_seq_one_letter_code
_entity_poly.pdbx_strand_id
1 'polypeptide(L)'
;QLDYDMGPDNIHVGPSDYVPWLTDRKFCYIRMEGRTFGDVPLNLELKMEVWDSPNSAGVVIDAIRCCKLALDRGVNGAIVAPSAYFMKSPPIQYSDAEARLRTETFITGEKQEEPVALPAP
;
A
#
# COMPACT_ATOMS: atom_id res chain seq x y z
N GLN A 1 3.58 11.31 -1.43
CA GLN A 1 2.52 12.27 -1.05
C GLN A 1 2.74 13.55 -1.84
N LEU A 2 1.67 14.14 -2.38
CA LEU A 2 1.73 15.46 -3.01
C LEU A 2 1.56 16.52 -1.91
N ASP A 3 2.27 17.63 -2.05
CA ASP A 3 2.29 18.77 -1.13
C ASP A 3 1.27 19.86 -1.50
N TYR A 4 0.45 19.60 -2.52
CA TYR A 4 -0.59 20.51 -3.02
C TYR A 4 -1.90 19.77 -3.28
N ASP A 5 -3.00 20.53 -3.24
CA ASP A 5 -4.33 20.04 -3.61
C ASP A 5 -4.49 20.03 -5.13
N MET A 6 -4.92 18.89 -5.68
CA MET A 6 -5.23 18.78 -7.10
C MET A 6 -6.64 19.23 -7.43
N GLY A 7 -7.52 19.43 -6.43
CA GLY A 7 -8.94 19.71 -6.62
C GLY A 7 -9.74 18.44 -6.95
N PRO A 8 -10.99 18.33 -6.48
CA PRO A 8 -11.79 17.11 -6.59
C PRO A 8 -12.16 16.75 -8.03
N ASP A 9 -12.27 17.73 -8.92
CA ASP A 9 -12.67 17.53 -10.32
C ASP A 9 -11.53 17.00 -11.21
N ASN A 10 -10.30 16.99 -10.70
CA ASN A 10 -9.11 16.57 -11.45
C ASN A 10 -8.73 15.10 -11.19
N ILE A 11 -9.54 14.36 -10.42
CA ILE A 11 -9.27 12.96 -10.07
C ILE A 11 -10.53 12.13 -10.33
N HIS A 12 -10.39 11.09 -11.15
CA HIS A 12 -11.40 10.05 -11.28
C HIS A 12 -10.76 8.68 -11.05
N VAL A 13 -11.26 7.95 -10.06
CA VAL A 13 -10.80 6.60 -9.72
C VAL A 13 -11.97 5.76 -9.23
N GLY A 14 -12.07 4.53 -9.73
CA GLY A 14 -13.13 3.61 -9.34
C GLY A 14 -13.16 2.35 -10.19
N PRO A 15 -13.95 1.34 -9.80
CA PRO A 15 -14.24 0.23 -10.69
C PRO A 15 -15.01 0.72 -11.91
N SER A 16 -14.54 0.40 -13.12
CA SER A 16 -15.21 0.81 -14.36
C SER A 16 -16.33 -0.15 -14.74
N ASP A 17 -16.02 -1.45 -14.91
CA ASP A 17 -16.99 -2.45 -15.36
C ASP A 17 -16.59 -3.87 -14.93
N TYR A 18 -17.56 -4.78 -14.90
CA TYR A 18 -17.32 -6.21 -14.71
C TYR A 18 -17.36 -6.97 -16.04
N VAL A 19 -16.26 -7.67 -16.35
CA VAL A 19 -16.09 -8.39 -17.62
C VAL A 19 -15.86 -9.88 -17.33
N PRO A 20 -16.84 -10.77 -17.57
CA PRO A 20 -16.81 -12.15 -17.07
C PRO A 20 -15.59 -12.98 -17.50
N TRP A 21 -15.10 -12.79 -18.73
CA TRP A 21 -13.97 -13.56 -19.27
C TRP A 21 -12.60 -13.07 -18.81
N LEU A 22 -12.53 -11.98 -18.05
CA LEU A 22 -11.28 -11.56 -17.40
C LEU A 22 -10.91 -12.48 -16.23
N THR A 23 -11.91 -13.17 -15.65
CA THR A 23 -11.75 -14.04 -14.47
C THR A 23 -11.07 -13.31 -13.31
N ASP A 24 -9.85 -13.70 -12.92
CA ASP A 24 -9.05 -13.05 -11.86
C ASP A 24 -8.12 -11.95 -12.39
N ARG A 25 -8.09 -11.72 -13.71
CA ARG A 25 -7.33 -10.61 -14.28
C ARG A 25 -8.03 -9.29 -14.02
N LYS A 26 -7.23 -8.28 -13.68
CA LYS A 26 -7.66 -6.88 -13.56
C LYS A 26 -6.96 -6.04 -14.61
N PHE A 27 -7.75 -5.34 -15.41
CA PHE A 27 -7.26 -4.33 -16.34
C PHE A 27 -7.45 -2.95 -15.70
N CYS A 28 -6.40 -2.13 -15.73
CA CYS A 28 -6.44 -0.75 -15.28
C CYS A 28 -5.94 0.16 -16.40
N TYR A 29 -6.76 1.13 -16.79
CA TYR A 29 -6.39 2.17 -17.73
C TYR A 29 -6.15 3.46 -16.94
N ILE A 30 -4.95 4.03 -17.08
CA ILE A 30 -4.51 5.21 -16.36
C ILE A 30 -4.17 6.28 -17.38
N ARG A 31 -4.76 7.47 -17.22
CA ARG A 31 -4.39 8.69 -17.95
C ARG A 31 -3.93 9.73 -16.94
N MET A 32 -2.78 10.34 -17.21
CA MET A 32 -2.24 11.44 -16.41
C MET A 32 -1.88 12.60 -17.33
N GLU A 33 -2.26 13.79 -16.93
CA GLU A 33 -1.95 15.04 -17.62
C GLU A 33 -1.19 15.95 -16.66
N GLY A 34 -0.13 16.57 -17.15
CA GLY A 34 0.70 17.45 -16.35
C GLY A 34 1.44 18.46 -17.21
N ARG A 35 2.38 19.17 -16.58
CA ARG A 35 3.25 20.14 -17.24
C ARG A 35 4.69 19.92 -16.81
N THR A 36 5.61 20.14 -17.73
CA THR A 36 7.06 20.09 -17.47
C THR A 36 7.66 21.50 -17.47
N PHE A 37 8.99 21.60 -17.50
CA PHE A 37 9.70 22.87 -17.54
C PHE A 37 9.17 23.79 -18.66
N GLY A 38 8.89 25.04 -18.31
CA GLY A 38 8.33 26.03 -19.24
C GLY A 38 6.83 25.85 -19.51
N ASP A 39 6.08 25.26 -18.58
CA ASP A 39 4.62 25.01 -18.70
C ASP A 39 4.24 24.14 -19.90
N VAL A 40 5.19 23.35 -20.44
CA VAL A 40 4.96 22.51 -21.60
C VAL A 40 4.08 21.32 -21.22
N PRO A 41 2.94 21.08 -21.90
CA PRO A 41 2.04 19.97 -21.60
C PRO A 41 2.72 18.60 -21.71
N LEU A 42 2.40 17.70 -20.79
CA LEU A 42 2.85 16.33 -20.75
C LEU A 42 1.63 15.42 -20.55
N ASN A 43 1.52 14.39 -21.39
CA ASN A 43 0.45 13.40 -21.30
C ASN A 43 1.06 12.00 -21.17
N LEU A 44 0.45 11.17 -20.33
CA LEU A 44 0.79 9.77 -20.17
C LEU A 44 -0.48 8.94 -20.19
N GLU A 45 -0.47 7.89 -21.01
CA GLU A 45 -1.49 6.84 -21.00
C GLU A 45 -0.84 5.49 -20.78
N LEU A 46 -1.43 4.69 -19.91
CA LEU A 46 -0.92 3.38 -19.53
C LEU A 46 -2.06 2.39 -19.38
N LYS A 47 -1.86 1.18 -19.90
CA LYS A 47 -2.69 0.01 -19.62
C LYS A 47 -1.88 -0.96 -18.77
N MET A 48 -2.41 -1.35 -17.62
CA MET A 48 -1.85 -2.36 -16.74
C MET A 48 -2.75 -3.60 -16.72
N GLU A 49 -2.15 -4.77 -16.90
CA GLU A 49 -2.81 -6.06 -16.77
C GLU A 49 -2.14 -6.86 -15.66
N VAL A 50 -2.91 -7.28 -14.66
CA VAL A 50 -2.42 -8.11 -13.55
C VAL A 50 -3.40 -9.24 -13.26
N TRP A 51 -2.93 -10.27 -12.57
CA TRP A 51 -3.79 -11.22 -11.86
C TRP A 51 -3.99 -10.71 -10.43
N ASP A 52 -5.22 -10.43 -10.02
CA ASP A 52 -5.53 -9.71 -8.78
C ASP A 52 -5.20 -10.54 -7.53
N SER A 53 -5.61 -11.82 -7.51
CA SER A 53 -5.39 -12.67 -6.34
C SER A 53 -3.89 -12.92 -6.07
N PRO A 54 -3.07 -13.34 -7.05
CA PRO A 54 -1.63 -13.52 -6.85
C PRO A 54 -0.89 -12.24 -6.46
N ASN A 55 -1.37 -11.07 -6.88
CA ASN A 55 -0.73 -9.78 -6.58
C ASN A 55 -0.69 -9.48 -5.07
N SER A 56 -1.64 -10.04 -4.31
CA SER A 56 -1.69 -9.90 -2.85
C SER A 56 -1.10 -11.07 -2.09
N ALA A 57 -0.93 -12.24 -2.73
CA ALA A 57 -0.51 -13.47 -2.05
C ALA A 57 0.85 -13.32 -1.35
N GLY A 58 1.83 -12.69 -2.01
CA GLY A 58 3.14 -12.42 -1.40
C GLY A 58 3.06 -11.52 -0.17
N VAL A 59 2.26 -10.46 -0.25
CA VAL A 59 2.01 -9.53 0.87
C VAL A 59 1.39 -10.24 2.06
N VAL A 60 0.40 -11.12 1.80
CA VAL A 60 -0.29 -11.88 2.86
C VAL A 60 0.65 -12.89 3.54
N ILE A 61 1.54 -13.55 2.78
CA ILE A 61 2.53 -14.48 3.34
C ILE A 61 3.42 -13.76 4.36
N ASP A 62 3.96 -12.59 4.01
CA ASP A 62 4.84 -11.84 4.89
C ASP A 62 4.10 -11.23 6.09
N ALA A 63 2.86 -10.78 5.90
CA ALA A 63 2.01 -10.32 6.99
C ALA A 63 1.76 -11.44 8.03
N ILE A 64 1.41 -12.66 7.60
CA ILE A 64 1.18 -13.80 8.50
C ILE A 64 2.47 -14.18 9.25
N ARG A 65 3.62 -14.12 8.58
CA ARG A 65 4.93 -14.37 9.23
C ARG A 65 5.23 -13.32 10.31
N CYS A 66 4.91 -12.05 10.05
CA CYS A 66 5.02 -10.99 11.06
C CYS A 66 4.06 -11.22 12.25
N CYS A 67 2.84 -11.68 12.00
CA CYS A 67 1.91 -12.08 13.07
C CYS A 67 2.49 -13.22 13.92
N LYS A 68 3.13 -14.21 13.30
CA LYS A 68 3.79 -15.30 14.03
C LYS A 68 4.95 -14.79 14.89
N LEU A 69 5.77 -13.86 14.38
CA LEU A 69 6.84 -13.23 15.15
C LEU A 69 6.30 -12.42 16.33
N ALA A 70 5.20 -11.67 16.15
CA ALA A 70 4.55 -10.95 17.25
C ALA A 70 4.05 -11.91 18.34
N LEU A 71 3.40 -13.01 17.93
CA LEU A 71 2.94 -14.05 18.84
C LEU A 71 4.10 -14.64 19.66
N ASP A 72 5.22 -14.96 19.01
CA ASP A 72 6.41 -15.51 19.66
C ASP A 72 7.06 -14.55 20.66
N ARG A 73 6.86 -13.23 20.46
CA ARG A 73 7.37 -12.16 21.31
C ARG A 73 6.34 -11.68 22.35
N GLY A 74 5.16 -12.30 22.41
CA GLY A 74 4.08 -11.89 23.32
C GLY A 74 3.48 -10.51 22.99
N VAL A 75 3.67 -10.01 21.76
CA VAL A 75 3.10 -8.75 21.29
C VAL A 75 1.66 -9.00 20.83
N ASN A 76 0.72 -8.21 21.32
CA ASN A 76 -0.71 -8.30 21.00
C ASN A 76 -1.23 -7.00 20.36
N GLY A 77 -2.37 -7.10 19.68
CA GLY A 77 -2.97 -5.98 18.96
C GLY A 77 -2.47 -5.81 17.53
N ALA A 78 -2.74 -4.63 16.95
CA ALA A 78 -2.34 -4.30 15.59
C ALA A 78 -0.84 -3.96 15.55
N ILE A 79 -0.04 -4.79 14.87
CA ILE A 79 1.41 -4.60 14.75
C ILE A 79 1.67 -3.44 13.80
N VAL A 80 2.08 -2.30 14.36
CA VAL A 80 2.02 -1.00 13.67
C VAL A 80 2.86 -0.98 12.40
N ALA A 81 4.13 -1.37 12.50
CA ALA A 81 5.06 -1.31 11.37
C ALA A 81 4.66 -2.26 10.21
N PRO A 82 4.44 -3.58 10.42
CA PRO A 82 3.92 -4.47 9.39
C PRO A 82 2.57 -4.03 8.82
N SER A 83 1.66 -3.51 9.66
CA SER A 83 0.36 -3.02 9.18
C SER A 83 0.53 -1.86 8.20
N ALA A 84 1.40 -0.89 8.54
CA ALA A 84 1.68 0.26 7.68
C ALA A 84 2.34 -0.11 6.35
N TYR A 85 3.07 -1.22 6.28
CA TYR A 85 3.74 -1.65 5.05
C TYR A 85 2.86 -2.58 4.19
N PHE A 86 2.03 -3.42 4.80
CA PHE A 86 1.26 -4.45 4.08
C PHE A 86 -0.21 -4.07 3.82
N MET A 87 -0.78 -3.10 4.55
CA MET A 87 -2.20 -2.76 4.49
C MET A 87 -2.43 -1.36 3.93
N LYS A 88 -3.53 -1.19 3.18
CA LYS A 88 -3.93 0.12 2.63
C LYS A 88 -4.48 1.09 3.68
N SER A 89 -4.96 0.56 4.80
CA SER A 89 -5.59 1.33 5.88
C SER A 89 -4.99 0.91 7.22
N PRO A 90 -3.71 1.22 7.47
CA PRO A 90 -3.05 0.91 8.72
C PRO A 90 -3.54 1.82 9.85
N PRO A 91 -3.32 1.44 11.12
CA PRO A 91 -3.71 2.26 12.27
C PRO A 91 -2.86 3.53 12.40
N ILE A 92 -1.61 3.50 11.94
CA ILE A 92 -0.75 4.67 11.79
C ILE A 92 -0.21 4.67 10.36
N GLN A 93 -0.35 5.81 9.69
CA GLN A 93 0.15 6.01 8.33
C GLN A 93 1.62 6.42 8.37
N TYR A 94 2.46 5.71 7.62
CA TYR A 94 3.85 6.09 7.34
C TYR A 94 4.06 6.19 5.84
N SER A 95 5.16 6.83 5.42
CA SER A 95 5.61 6.68 4.04
C SER A 95 6.04 5.22 3.78
N ASP A 96 5.87 4.72 2.55
CA ASP A 96 6.24 3.33 2.21
C ASP A 96 7.71 3.00 2.57
N ALA A 97 8.61 3.96 2.38
CA ALA A 97 10.04 3.80 2.70
C ALA A 97 10.28 3.65 4.21
N GLU A 98 9.59 4.45 5.02
CA GLU A 98 9.65 4.37 6.48
C GLU A 98 8.97 3.09 6.99
N ALA A 99 7.79 2.76 6.47
CA ALA A 99 7.06 1.54 6.80
C ALA A 99 7.89 0.29 6.52
N ARG A 100 8.62 0.27 5.39
CA ARG A 100 9.57 -0.80 5.05
C ARG A 100 10.68 -0.91 6.08
N LEU A 101 11.37 0.20 6.38
CA LEU A 101 12.47 0.22 7.35
C LEU A 101 12.00 -0.27 8.72
N ARG A 102 10.89 0.26 9.22
CA ARG A 102 10.30 -0.16 10.49
C ARG A 102 9.89 -1.63 10.45
N THR A 103 9.39 -2.15 9.33
CA THR A 103 9.05 -3.58 9.19
C THR A 103 10.30 -4.46 9.25
N GLU A 104 11.39 -4.07 8.60
CA GLU A 104 12.67 -4.79 8.68
C GLU A 104 13.23 -4.81 10.11
N THR A 105 13.24 -3.67 10.80
CA THR A 105 13.63 -3.57 12.22
C THR A 105 12.74 -4.48 13.10
N PHE A 106 11.44 -4.57 12.78
CA PHE A 106 10.54 -5.49 13.48
C PHE A 106 10.97 -6.93 13.22
N ILE A 107 11.26 -7.31 11.98
CA ILE A 107 11.67 -8.67 11.62
C ILE A 107 12.98 -9.05 12.34
N THR A 108 14.00 -8.19 12.35
CA THR A 108 15.29 -8.45 12.99
C THR A 108 15.24 -8.48 14.52
N GLY A 109 14.17 -7.93 15.12
CA GLY A 109 14.01 -7.88 16.58
C GLY A 109 14.83 -6.77 17.25
N GLU A 110 15.26 -5.79 16.46
CA GLU A 110 15.89 -4.57 16.97
C GLU A 110 14.87 -3.69 17.73
N LYS A 111 15.38 -2.81 18.60
CA LYS A 111 14.52 -1.87 19.33
C LYS A 111 13.82 -0.94 18.33
N GLN A 112 12.49 -0.88 18.44
CA GLN A 112 11.67 0.02 17.64
C GLN A 112 11.25 1.24 18.46
N GLU A 113 11.02 2.35 17.76
CA GLU A 113 10.28 3.48 18.33
C GLU A 113 8.82 3.07 18.58
N GLU A 114 8.26 3.50 19.71
CA GLU A 114 6.86 3.23 20.04
C GLU A 114 5.90 4.06 19.14
N PRO A 115 4.68 3.55 18.88
CA PRO A 115 4.12 2.29 19.36
C PRO A 115 4.46 1.10 18.45
N VAL A 116 4.87 -0.03 19.04
CA VAL A 116 5.10 -1.31 18.33
C VAL A 116 3.79 -1.98 17.95
N ALA A 117 2.82 -1.93 18.86
CA ALA A 117 1.48 -2.41 18.64
C ALA A 117 0.46 -1.44 19.24
N LEU A 118 -0.72 -1.40 18.65
CA LEU A 118 -1.87 -0.68 19.17
C LEU A 118 -2.94 -1.68 19.61
N PRO A 119 -3.72 -1.37 20.66
CA PRO A 119 -4.86 -2.20 21.01
C PRO A 119 -5.74 -2.44 19.78
N ALA A 120 -6.35 -3.62 19.71
CA ALA A 120 -7.30 -3.91 18.64
C ALA A 120 -8.40 -2.83 18.63
N PRO A 121 -8.84 -2.36 17.45
CA PRO A 121 -9.92 -1.40 17.32
C PRO A 121 -11.23 -1.92 17.92
#